data_AF-A0A8T5Q719-F1
#
_entry.id   AF-A0A8T5Q719-F1
#
_cell.length_a   1.000
_cell.length_b   1.000
_cell.length_c   1.000
_cell.angle_alpha   90.00
_cell.angle_beta   90.00
_cell.angle_gamma   90.00
#
_symmetry.space_group_name_H-M   'P 1'
#
loop_
_entity.id
_entity.type
_entity.pdbx_description
1 polymer ?
#
loop_
_entity_poly.entity_id
_entity_poly.type
_entity_poly.pdbx_seq_one_letter_code
_entity_poly.pdbx_strand_id
1 'polypeptide(L)'
;MFSKKIKNEFKKLNEALAVSFGHVRQDTQNAFEWINYLYHRTIQQDETIKQLNHQLSSMPQSREELKQLIDQHYSYENFQERIADVDTRVTALVELQKSEIDAIKRSLNLMPNNEAILAKIREIDERLGYVESSKRPSIKEKLVKKITRNSKDYVKGVILSLLRKYGKATGLQLKEIVVDEQALCSKSSFYRLLEEVEALDEISVARSGKEKHYMFKAMKHA
;
A
#
# COMPACT_ATOMS: atom_id res chain seq x y z
N MET A 1 2.65 1.55 94.80
CA MET A 1 3.38 1.33 93.53
C MET A 1 2.50 1.19 92.28
N PHE A 2 1.20 0.85 92.39
CA PHE A 2 0.34 0.56 91.22
C PHE A 2 0.03 1.74 90.28
N SER A 3 0.17 3.00 90.73
CA SER A 3 -0.17 4.18 89.92
C SER A 3 0.69 4.37 88.66
N LYS A 4 1.98 3.96 88.67
CA LYS A 4 2.86 4.13 87.49
C LYS A 4 2.50 3.19 86.34
N LYS A 5 2.08 1.95 86.63
CA LYS A 5 1.70 0.96 85.60
C LYS A 5 0.44 1.41 84.84
N ILE A 6 -0.58 1.84 85.57
CA ILE A 6 -1.84 2.33 84.99
C ILE A 6 -1.59 3.56 84.10
N LYS A 7 -0.74 4.50 84.54
CA LYS A 7 -0.36 5.67 83.73
C LYS A 7 0.32 5.28 82.41
N ASN A 8 1.20 4.28 82.45
CA ASN A 8 1.88 3.79 81.25
C ASN A 8 0.90 3.07 80.28
N GLU A 9 -0.02 2.28 80.80
CA GLU A 9 -1.06 1.63 79.97
C GLU A 9 -2.00 2.65 79.34
N PHE A 10 -2.42 3.68 80.10
CA PHE A 10 -3.22 4.78 79.57
C PHE A 10 -2.49 5.55 78.47
N LYS A 11 -1.18 5.78 78.63
CA LYS A 11 -0.35 6.42 77.59
C LYS A 11 -0.32 5.59 76.31
N LYS A 12 -0.09 4.27 76.43
CA LYS A 12 -0.10 3.35 75.27
C LYS A 12 -1.46 3.31 74.58
N LEU A 13 -2.56 3.34 75.34
CA LEU A 13 -3.91 3.40 74.78
C LEU A 13 -4.13 4.70 74.00
N ASN A 14 -3.73 5.85 74.56
CA ASN A 14 -3.84 7.14 73.86
C ASN A 14 -2.97 7.19 72.60
N GLU A 15 -1.76 6.62 72.64
CA GLU A 15 -0.89 6.49 71.46
C GLU A 15 -1.55 5.62 70.39
N ALA A 16 -2.11 4.46 70.76
CA ALA A 16 -2.82 3.58 69.83
C ALA A 16 -4.07 4.24 69.22
N LEU A 17 -4.85 4.96 70.03
CA LEU A 17 -6.01 5.73 69.55
C LEU A 17 -5.57 6.85 68.61
N ALA A 18 -4.52 7.60 68.94
CA ALA A 18 -4.00 8.67 68.09
C ALA A 18 -3.55 8.14 66.72
N VAL A 19 -2.86 6.99 66.69
CA VAL A 19 -2.48 6.31 65.44
C VAL A 19 -3.72 5.88 64.65
N SER A 20 -4.71 5.28 65.34
CA SER A 20 -5.94 4.78 64.69
C SER A 20 -6.75 5.92 64.07
N PHE A 21 -6.94 7.02 64.79
CA PHE A 21 -7.58 8.23 64.25
C PHE A 21 -6.74 8.89 63.15
N GLY A 22 -5.41 8.81 63.24
CA GLY A 22 -4.50 9.24 62.18
C GLY A 22 -4.75 8.50 60.87
N HIS A 23 -4.87 7.17 60.91
CA HIS A 23 -5.19 6.35 59.75
C HIS A 23 -6.58 6.66 59.19
N VAL A 24 -7.61 6.75 60.05
CA VAL A 24 -8.97 7.12 59.59
C VAL A 24 -8.98 8.48 58.90
N ARG A 25 -8.25 9.45 59.44
CA ARG A 25 -8.11 10.77 58.82
C ARG A 25 -7.42 10.69 57.45
N GLN A 26 -6.35 9.91 57.34
CA GLN A 26 -5.63 9.70 56.08
C GLN A 26 -6.53 9.00 55.05
N ASP A 27 -7.26 7.97 55.45
CA ASP A 27 -8.19 7.24 54.57
C ASP A 27 -9.33 8.14 54.10
N THR A 28 -9.86 8.99 55.00
CA THR A 28 -10.87 9.98 54.65
C THR A 28 -10.33 10.97 53.62
N GLN A 29 -9.10 11.46 53.81
CA GLN A 29 -8.46 12.36 52.85
C GLN A 29 -8.25 11.68 51.49
N ASN A 30 -7.73 10.45 51.48
CA ASN A 30 -7.56 9.67 50.26
C ASN A 30 -8.91 9.47 49.55
N ALA A 31 -9.98 9.16 50.28
CA ALA A 31 -11.31 9.01 49.71
C ALA A 31 -11.80 10.32 49.04
N PHE A 32 -11.57 11.48 49.66
CA PHE A 32 -11.88 12.77 49.05
C PHE A 32 -11.06 13.04 47.78
N GLU A 33 -9.77 12.70 47.77
CA GLU A 33 -8.92 12.82 46.58
C GLU A 33 -9.43 11.94 45.44
N TRP A 34 -9.84 10.70 45.74
CA TRP A 34 -10.46 9.80 44.76
C TRP A 34 -11.81 10.30 44.24
N ILE A 35 -12.66 10.85 45.11
CA ILE A 35 -13.94 11.44 44.71
C ILE A 35 -13.71 12.60 43.73
N ASN A 36 -12.77 13.50 44.05
CA ASN A 36 -12.44 14.63 43.17
C ASN A 36 -11.86 14.15 41.84
N TYR A 37 -10.98 13.15 41.86
CA TYR A 37 -10.43 12.55 40.64
C TYR A 37 -11.53 11.95 39.76
N LEU A 38 -12.43 11.16 40.35
CA LEU A 38 -13.54 10.54 39.63
C LEU A 38 -14.50 11.60 39.06
N TYR A 39 -14.78 12.66 39.82
CA TYR A 39 -15.61 13.77 39.36
C TYR A 39 -15.02 14.46 38.11
N HIS A 40 -13.74 14.82 38.15
CA HIS A 40 -13.07 15.44 36.99
C HIS A 40 -13.01 14.49 35.80
N ARG A 41 -12.78 13.20 36.03
CA ARG A 41 -12.75 12.20 34.96
C ARG A 41 -14.11 12.05 34.28
N THR A 42 -15.21 12.08 35.04
CA THR A 42 -16.57 12.07 34.47
C THR A 42 -16.81 13.29 33.58
N ILE A 43 -16.41 14.49 34.00
CA ILE A 43 -16.53 15.71 33.18
C ILE A 43 -15.77 15.57 31.85
N GLN A 44 -14.53 15.08 31.89
CA GLN A 44 -13.73 14.88 30.67
C GLN A 44 -14.36 13.86 29.72
N GLN A 45 -14.94 12.79 30.26
CA GLN A 45 -15.67 11.80 29.47
C GLN A 45 -16.90 12.42 28.81
N ASP A 46 -17.67 13.23 29.52
CA ASP A 46 -18.83 13.93 28.97
C ASP A 46 -18.45 14.91 27.86
N GLU A 47 -17.33 15.63 28.00
CA GLU A 47 -16.79 16.49 26.95
C GLU A 47 -16.39 15.69 25.71
N THR A 48 -15.72 14.55 25.90
CA THR A 48 -15.33 13.65 24.80
C THR A 48 -16.57 13.10 24.09
N ILE A 49 -17.59 12.68 24.83
CA ILE A 49 -18.85 12.19 24.27
C ILE A 49 -19.54 13.29 23.46
N LYS A 50 -19.55 14.53 23.95
CA LYS A 50 -20.09 15.68 23.20
C LYS A 50 -19.34 15.93 21.89
N GLN A 51 -18.01 15.85 21.91
CA GLN A 51 -17.20 16.00 20.70
C GLN A 51 -17.46 14.89 19.68
N LEU A 52 -17.54 13.63 20.14
CA LEU A 52 -17.86 12.49 19.28
C LEU A 52 -19.27 12.60 18.69
N ASN A 53 -20.25 13.01 19.49
CA ASN A 53 -21.61 13.25 19.00
C ASN A 53 -21.66 14.39 17.98
N HIS A 54 -20.86 15.44 18.17
CA HIS A 54 -20.76 16.52 17.18
C HIS A 54 -20.15 16.01 15.86
N GLN A 55 -19.08 15.22 15.92
CA GLN A 55 -18.48 14.59 14.73
C GLN A 55 -19.47 13.64 14.03
N LEU A 56 -20.19 12.81 14.78
CA LEU A 56 -21.24 11.94 14.23
C LEU A 56 -22.40 12.72 13.62
N SER A 57 -22.77 13.87 14.21
CA SER A 57 -23.81 14.74 13.65
C SER A 57 -23.37 15.45 12.37
N SER A 58 -22.07 15.62 12.16
CA SER A 58 -21.51 16.17 10.92
C SER A 58 -21.39 15.14 9.79
N MET A 59 -21.58 13.84 10.08
CA MET A 59 -21.69 12.84 9.04
C MET A 59 -23.07 12.90 8.39
N PRO A 60 -23.16 12.77 7.05
CA PRO A 60 -24.43 12.74 6.36
C PRO A 60 -25.28 11.58 6.87
N GLN A 61 -26.44 11.90 7.45
CA GLN A 61 -27.31 10.91 8.07
C GLN A 61 -28.29 10.32 7.06
N SER A 62 -28.55 11.05 5.96
CA SER A 62 -29.42 10.61 4.88
C SER A 62 -28.63 10.10 3.68
N ARG A 63 -29.23 9.15 2.97
CA ARG A 63 -28.69 8.61 1.72
C ARG A 63 -28.60 9.72 0.66
N GLU A 64 -29.52 10.69 0.72
CA GLU A 64 -29.59 11.85 -0.15
C GLU A 64 -28.41 12.81 0.07
N GLU A 65 -28.05 13.11 1.32
CA GLU A 65 -26.87 13.93 1.64
C GLU A 65 -25.57 13.25 1.20
N LEU A 66 -25.44 11.94 1.44
CA LEU A 66 -24.28 11.18 0.96
C LEU A 66 -24.18 11.22 -0.57
N LYS A 67 -25.32 11.12 -1.26
CA LYS A 67 -25.38 11.25 -2.72
C LYS A 67 -24.98 12.66 -3.17
N GLN A 68 -25.48 13.71 -2.52
CA GLN A 68 -25.07 15.09 -2.82
C GLN A 68 -23.58 15.33 -2.58
N LEU A 69 -23.01 14.77 -1.52
CA LEU A 69 -21.59 14.90 -1.22
C LEU A 69 -20.72 14.16 -2.24
N ILE A 70 -21.15 12.97 -2.68
CA ILE A 70 -20.52 12.22 -3.76
C ILE A 70 -20.64 13.00 -5.08
N ASP A 71 -21.82 13.53 -5.40
CA ASP A 71 -22.05 14.29 -6.63
C ASP A 71 -21.25 15.60 -6.65
N GLN A 72 -21.01 16.23 -5.48
CA GLN A 72 -20.13 17.39 -5.33
C GLN A 72 -18.64 17.04 -5.48
N HIS A 73 -18.17 15.95 -4.86
CA HIS A 73 -16.76 15.55 -4.90
C HIS A 73 -16.36 14.83 -6.20
N TYR A 74 -17.30 14.15 -6.85
CA TYR A 74 -17.14 13.50 -8.13
C TYR A 74 -17.87 14.25 -9.24
N SER A 75 -18.04 15.58 -9.10
CA SER A 75 -18.52 16.38 -10.21
C SER A 75 -17.55 16.18 -11.38
N TYR A 76 -18.05 15.49 -12.39
CA TYR A 76 -17.30 15.10 -13.59
C TYR A 76 -16.71 16.34 -14.28
N GLU A 77 -17.31 17.50 -14.05
CA GLU A 77 -16.95 18.82 -14.55
C GLU A 77 -15.50 19.23 -14.23
N ASN A 78 -15.04 19.07 -12.99
CA ASN A 78 -13.66 19.40 -12.62
C ASN A 78 -12.63 18.50 -13.33
N PHE A 79 -13.00 17.25 -13.58
CA PHE A 79 -12.13 16.31 -14.29
C PHE A 79 -12.16 16.58 -15.79
N GLN A 80 -13.32 16.93 -16.35
CA GLN A 80 -13.47 17.32 -17.74
C GLN A 80 -12.69 18.60 -18.07
N GLU A 81 -12.71 19.60 -17.19
CA GLU A 81 -11.95 20.84 -17.39
C GLU A 81 -10.43 20.55 -17.44
N ARG A 82 -9.94 19.67 -16.55
CA ARG A 82 -8.54 19.22 -16.56
C ARG A 82 -8.20 18.40 -17.81
N ILE A 83 -9.10 17.56 -18.29
CA ILE A 83 -8.90 16.84 -19.56
C ILE A 83 -8.82 17.84 -20.72
N ALA A 84 -9.71 18.83 -20.77
CA ALA A 84 -9.71 19.84 -21.82
C ALA A 84 -8.42 20.69 -21.82
N ASP A 85 -7.90 21.06 -20.64
CA ASP A 85 -6.60 21.73 -20.50
C ASP A 85 -5.44 20.84 -21.00
N VAL A 86 -5.47 19.54 -20.67
CA VAL A 86 -4.46 18.60 -21.15
C VAL A 86 -4.52 18.43 -22.67
N ASP A 87 -5.70 18.29 -23.25
CA ASP A 87 -5.89 18.13 -24.70
C ASP A 87 -5.42 19.37 -25.46
N THR A 88 -5.69 20.57 -24.95
CA THR A 88 -5.19 21.82 -25.56
C THR A 88 -3.67 21.89 -25.50
N ARG A 89 -3.04 21.51 -24.39
CA ARG A 89 -1.58 21.46 -24.26
C ARG A 89 -0.93 20.42 -25.18
N VAL A 90 -1.54 19.24 -25.32
CA VAL A 90 -1.06 18.20 -26.24
C VAL A 90 -1.15 18.68 -27.68
N THR A 91 -2.26 19.31 -28.06
CA THR A 91 -2.45 19.85 -29.41
C THR A 91 -1.40 20.90 -29.76
N ALA A 92 -1.12 21.83 -28.83
CA ALA A 92 -0.09 22.85 -29.02
C ALA A 92 1.31 22.25 -29.20
N LEU A 93 1.67 21.20 -28.44
CA LEU A 93 2.96 20.51 -28.58
C LEU A 93 3.09 19.79 -29.92
N VAL A 94 2.01 19.17 -30.40
CA VAL A 94 1.98 18.49 -31.71
C VAL A 94 2.16 19.50 -32.84
N GLU A 95 1.52 20.67 -32.76
CA GLU A 95 1.69 21.74 -33.75
C GLU A 95 3.12 22.30 -33.76
N LEU A 96 3.71 22.52 -32.58
CA LEU A 96 5.11 22.92 -32.43
C LEU A 96 6.05 21.91 -33.09
N GLN A 97 5.93 20.61 -32.75
CA GLN A 97 6.76 19.57 -33.36
C GLN A 97 6.58 19.48 -34.88
N LYS A 98 5.36 19.65 -35.38
CA LYS A 98 5.09 19.63 -36.81
C LYS A 98 5.78 20.81 -37.51
N SER A 99 5.76 21.99 -36.91
CA SER A 99 6.47 23.17 -37.43
C SER A 99 7.99 22.99 -37.46
N GLU A 100 8.57 22.36 -36.43
CA GLU A 100 10.00 22.05 -36.37
C GLU A 100 10.39 21.03 -37.43
N ILE A 101 9.60 19.97 -37.60
CA ILE A 101 9.80 18.96 -38.65
C ILE A 101 9.74 19.60 -40.04
N ASP A 102 8.79 20.51 -40.28
CA ASP A 102 8.66 21.19 -41.57
C ASP A 102 9.79 22.20 -41.82
N ALA A 103 10.35 22.80 -40.77
CA ALA A 103 11.55 23.64 -40.87
C ALA A 103 12.79 22.80 -41.21
N ILE A 104 12.96 21.63 -40.56
CA ILE A 104 14.06 20.69 -40.83
C ILE A 104 13.95 20.11 -42.24
N LYS A 105 12.75 19.76 -42.71
CA LYS A 105 12.55 19.28 -44.09
C LYS A 105 12.91 20.36 -45.12
N ARG A 106 12.58 21.63 -44.85
CA ARG A 106 12.95 22.75 -45.72
C ARG A 106 14.46 23.00 -45.74
N SER A 107 15.16 22.86 -44.62
CA SER A 107 16.63 22.99 -44.59
C SER A 107 17.34 21.84 -45.29
N LEU A 108 16.79 20.62 -45.24
CA LEU A 108 17.33 19.45 -45.96
C LEU A 108 17.11 19.48 -47.48
N ASN A 109 16.03 20.11 -47.96
CA ASN A 109 15.74 20.23 -49.39
C ASN A 109 16.59 21.29 -50.14
N LEU A 110 17.48 22.02 -49.44
CA LEU A 110 18.39 23.01 -50.04
C LEU A 110 19.80 22.47 -50.35
N MET A 111 20.07 21.17 -50.18
CA MET A 111 21.34 20.55 -50.59
C MET A 111 21.21 19.75 -51.89
N PRO A 112 21.76 20.23 -53.03
CA PRO A 112 21.68 19.54 -54.33
C PRO A 112 22.58 18.29 -54.45
N ASN A 113 23.20 17.83 -53.35
CA ASN A 113 24.12 16.67 -53.35
C ASN A 113 23.56 15.40 -52.67
N ASN A 114 22.27 15.40 -52.29
CA ASN A 114 21.70 14.30 -51.48
C ASN A 114 21.49 12.99 -52.25
N GLU A 115 21.41 13.02 -53.58
CA GLU A 115 21.15 11.81 -54.38
C GLU A 115 22.33 10.83 -54.36
N ALA A 116 23.56 11.35 -54.39
CA ALA A 116 24.79 10.54 -54.30
C ALA A 116 25.02 9.96 -52.90
N ILE A 117 24.56 10.66 -51.85
CA ILE A 117 24.66 10.18 -50.46
C ILE A 117 23.59 9.11 -50.19
N LEU A 118 22.37 9.30 -50.67
CA LEU A 118 21.29 8.29 -50.58
C LEU A 118 21.62 7.01 -51.33
N ALA A 119 22.31 7.10 -52.48
CA ALA A 119 22.79 5.93 -53.21
C ALA A 119 23.82 5.13 -52.41
N LYS A 120 24.77 5.79 -51.76
CA LYS A 120 25.75 5.14 -50.86
C LYS A 120 25.11 4.55 -49.60
N ILE A 121 24.09 5.20 -49.05
CA ILE A 121 23.35 4.67 -47.88
C ILE A 121 22.59 3.38 -48.25
N ARG A 122 21.94 3.33 -49.42
CA ARG A 122 21.30 2.10 -49.92
C ARG A 122 22.29 0.96 -50.13
N GLU A 123 23.47 1.26 -50.67
CA GLU A 123 24.53 0.26 -50.86
C GLU A 123 25.05 -0.30 -49.52
N ILE A 124 25.13 0.56 -48.49
CA ILE A 124 25.51 0.14 -47.13
C ILE A 124 24.40 -0.70 -46.48
N ASP A 125 23.12 -0.34 -46.64
CA ASP A 125 21.98 -1.10 -46.12
C ASP A 125 21.85 -2.49 -46.76
N GLU A 126 22.07 -2.61 -48.08
CA GLU A 126 22.09 -3.91 -48.77
C GLU A 126 23.23 -4.81 -48.28
N ARG A 127 24.42 -4.24 -48.02
CA ARG A 127 25.54 -4.97 -47.39
C ARG A 127 25.23 -5.33 -45.94
N LEU A 128 24.50 -4.50 -45.20
CA LEU A 128 24.09 -4.77 -43.83
C LEU A 128 23.09 -5.94 -43.76
N GLY A 129 22.12 -6.00 -44.67
CA GLY A 129 21.12 -7.08 -44.74
C GLY A 129 21.73 -8.47 -45.02
N TYR A 130 22.82 -8.52 -45.80
CA TYR A 130 23.59 -9.75 -46.01
C TYR A 130 24.39 -10.20 -44.77
N VAL A 131 24.77 -9.25 -43.91
CA VAL A 131 25.49 -9.54 -42.65
C VAL A 131 24.52 -9.91 -41.51
N GLU A 132 23.31 -9.34 -41.51
CA GLU A 132 22.27 -9.62 -40.51
C GLU A 132 21.58 -10.97 -40.73
N SER A 133 21.42 -11.42 -41.98
CA SER A 133 20.82 -12.73 -42.30
C SER A 133 21.71 -13.95 -41.94
N SER A 134 23.00 -13.74 -41.65
CA SER A 134 23.97 -14.83 -41.41
C SER A 134 24.49 -14.96 -39.97
N LYS A 135 23.99 -14.20 -38.99
CA LYS A 135 24.53 -14.25 -37.61
C LYS A 135 23.47 -14.33 -36.52
N ARG A 136 23.55 -15.45 -35.79
CA ARG A 136 23.44 -15.64 -34.33
C ARG A 136 22.54 -14.66 -33.55
N PRO A 137 21.67 -15.17 -32.65
CA PRO A 137 20.73 -14.35 -31.89
C PRO A 137 21.44 -13.17 -31.25
N SER A 138 20.97 -11.97 -31.61
CA SER A 138 21.52 -10.68 -31.23
C SER A 138 21.66 -10.58 -29.70
N ILE A 139 22.66 -9.84 -29.23
CA ILE A 139 22.83 -9.53 -27.78
C ILE A 139 21.51 -9.03 -27.19
N LYS A 140 20.71 -8.30 -27.97
CA LYS A 140 19.37 -7.84 -27.60
C LYS A 140 18.40 -8.99 -27.33
N GLU A 141 18.35 -10.03 -28.16
CA GLU A 141 17.51 -11.21 -27.91
C GLU A 141 17.96 -12.00 -26.68
N LYS A 142 19.28 -12.13 -26.47
CA LYS A 142 19.81 -12.77 -25.25
C LYS A 142 19.47 -11.98 -24.00
N LEU A 143 19.51 -10.64 -24.06
CA LEU A 143 19.13 -9.75 -22.96
C LEU A 143 17.63 -9.80 -22.69
N VAL A 144 16.79 -9.74 -23.73
CA VAL A 144 15.32 -9.85 -23.60
C VAL A 144 14.92 -11.21 -23.04
N LYS A 145 15.55 -12.31 -23.49
CA LYS A 145 15.33 -13.64 -22.90
C LYS A 145 15.78 -13.72 -21.44
N LYS A 146 16.86 -13.05 -21.06
CA LYS A 146 17.34 -13.00 -19.67
C LYS A 146 16.43 -12.14 -18.79
N ILE A 147 15.95 -11.01 -19.28
CA ILE A 147 15.03 -10.11 -18.57
C ILE A 147 13.67 -10.80 -18.38
N THR A 148 13.11 -11.42 -19.41
CA THR A 148 11.81 -12.13 -19.32
C THR A 148 11.90 -13.41 -18.48
N ARG A 149 13.06 -14.09 -18.48
CA ARG A 149 13.32 -15.21 -17.56
C ARG A 149 13.44 -14.72 -16.12
N ASN A 150 14.18 -13.64 -15.89
CA ASN A 150 14.32 -13.05 -14.56
C ASN A 150 13.00 -12.51 -14.02
N SER A 151 12.13 -11.92 -14.86
CA SER A 151 10.81 -11.47 -14.43
C SER A 151 9.90 -12.64 -14.05
N LYS A 152 9.99 -13.76 -14.77
CA LYS A 152 9.27 -15.00 -14.43
C LYS A 152 9.66 -15.51 -13.04
N ASP A 153 10.95 -15.67 -12.80
CA ASP A 153 11.47 -16.19 -11.53
C ASP A 153 11.19 -15.21 -10.37
N TYR A 154 11.23 -13.90 -10.65
CA TYR A 154 10.83 -12.87 -9.70
C TYR A 154 9.37 -13.01 -9.27
N VAL A 155 8.43 -13.12 -10.23
CA VAL A 155 7.00 -13.25 -9.92
C VAL A 155 6.72 -14.52 -9.11
N LYS A 156 7.38 -15.64 -9.42
CA LYS A 156 7.30 -16.86 -8.61
C LYS A 156 7.80 -16.64 -7.18
N GLY A 157 8.93 -15.95 -7.04
CA GLY A 157 9.49 -15.58 -5.73
C GLY A 157 8.54 -14.72 -4.91
N VAL A 158 7.86 -13.76 -5.56
CA VAL A 158 6.82 -12.94 -4.91
C VAL A 158 5.65 -13.81 -4.45
N ILE A 159 5.11 -14.69 -5.30
CA ILE A 159 4.01 -15.60 -4.93
C ILE A 159 4.40 -16.45 -3.72
N LEU A 160 5.60 -17.04 -3.73
CA LEU A 160 6.12 -17.83 -2.60
C LEU A 160 6.26 -16.99 -1.32
N SER A 161 6.74 -15.76 -1.44
CA SER A 161 6.88 -14.85 -0.30
C SER A 161 5.53 -14.48 0.32
N LEU A 162 4.50 -14.28 -0.50
CA LEU A 162 3.14 -14.01 -0.05
C LEU A 162 2.56 -15.23 0.68
N LEU A 163 2.74 -16.43 0.12
CA LEU A 163 2.31 -17.66 0.78
C LEU A 163 3.01 -17.90 2.11
N ARG A 164 4.30 -17.57 2.22
CA ARG A 164 5.04 -17.64 3.49
C ARG A 164 4.55 -16.61 4.51
N LYS A 165 4.24 -15.40 4.06
CA LYS A 165 3.79 -14.28 4.93
C LYS A 165 2.37 -14.50 5.47
N TYR A 166 1.44 -14.90 4.60
CA TYR A 166 0.02 -15.03 4.96
C TYR A 166 -0.36 -16.46 5.40
N GLY A 167 0.51 -17.44 5.18
CA GLY A 167 0.32 -18.85 5.54
C GLY A 167 -0.67 -19.59 4.63
N LYS A 168 -1.83 -18.99 4.37
CA LYS A 168 -2.89 -19.53 3.50
C LYS A 168 -3.47 -18.41 2.64
N ALA A 169 -3.48 -18.60 1.32
CA ALA A 169 -4.08 -17.65 0.38
C ALA A 169 -4.87 -18.38 -0.72
N THR A 170 -5.94 -17.75 -1.23
CA THR A 170 -6.64 -18.23 -2.42
C THR A 170 -5.94 -17.76 -3.70
N GLY A 171 -6.18 -18.47 -4.80
CA GLY A 171 -5.68 -18.03 -6.12
C GLY A 171 -6.23 -16.65 -6.52
N LEU A 172 -7.42 -16.28 -6.03
CA LEU A 172 -8.02 -14.97 -6.28
C LEU A 172 -7.28 -13.87 -5.52
N GLN A 173 -7.03 -14.06 -4.23
CA GLN A 173 -6.27 -13.11 -3.40
C GLN A 173 -4.86 -12.87 -3.94
N LEU A 174 -4.17 -13.94 -4.36
CA LEU A 174 -2.85 -13.82 -4.98
C LEU A 174 -2.92 -13.07 -6.33
N LYS A 175 -3.98 -13.28 -7.10
CA LYS A 175 -4.20 -12.58 -8.38
C LYS A 175 -4.45 -11.08 -8.14
N GLU A 176 -5.24 -10.72 -7.15
CA GLU A 176 -5.49 -9.32 -6.78
C GLU A 176 -4.16 -8.62 -6.45
N ILE A 177 -3.34 -9.21 -5.59
CA ILE A 177 -2.07 -8.60 -5.19
C ILE A 177 -1.05 -8.56 -6.35
N VAL A 178 -0.82 -9.67 -7.03
CA VAL A 178 0.28 -9.79 -8.02
C VAL A 178 -0.06 -9.13 -9.36
N VAL A 179 -1.33 -9.21 -9.78
CA VAL A 179 -1.78 -8.72 -11.10
C VAL A 179 -2.45 -7.37 -10.99
N ASP A 180 -3.43 -7.20 -10.09
CA ASP A 180 -4.23 -5.98 -10.08
C ASP A 180 -3.53 -4.86 -9.30
N GLU A 181 -2.93 -5.14 -8.15
CA GLU A 181 -2.23 -4.14 -7.33
C GLU A 181 -0.80 -3.88 -7.82
N GLN A 182 -0.01 -4.93 -8.04
CA GLN A 182 1.42 -4.79 -8.37
C GLN A 182 1.72 -4.81 -9.87
N ALA A 183 0.76 -5.18 -10.71
CA ALA A 183 0.91 -5.25 -12.17
C ALA A 183 2.17 -6.01 -12.66
N LEU A 184 2.61 -7.04 -11.92
CA LEU A 184 3.89 -7.72 -12.22
C LEU A 184 3.81 -8.63 -13.45
N CYS A 185 2.61 -9.11 -13.78
CA CYS A 185 2.39 -9.94 -14.96
C CYS A 185 0.92 -9.86 -15.40
N SER A 186 0.62 -10.36 -16.62
CA SER A 186 -0.76 -10.47 -17.10
C SER A 186 -1.52 -11.57 -16.36
N LYS A 187 -2.86 -11.48 -16.32
CA LYS A 187 -3.73 -12.51 -15.74
C LYS A 187 -3.46 -13.91 -16.30
N SER A 188 -3.21 -14.05 -17.60
CA SER A 188 -2.88 -15.33 -18.23
C SER A 188 -1.51 -15.87 -17.80
N SER A 189 -0.51 -14.99 -17.67
CA SER A 189 0.82 -15.36 -17.19
C SER A 189 0.78 -15.79 -15.73
N PHE A 190 0.00 -15.09 -14.91
CA PHE A 190 -0.18 -15.41 -13.49
C PHE A 190 -0.67 -16.85 -13.28
N TYR A 191 -1.74 -17.29 -13.97
CA TYR A 191 -2.26 -18.65 -13.77
C TYR A 191 -1.27 -19.73 -14.22
N ARG A 192 -0.52 -19.52 -15.31
CA ARG A 192 0.55 -20.43 -15.73
C ARG A 192 1.67 -20.50 -14.68
N LEU A 193 2.04 -19.37 -14.10
CA LEU A 193 3.07 -19.33 -13.05
C LEU A 193 2.58 -19.96 -11.75
N LEU A 194 1.32 -19.79 -11.42
CA LEU A 194 0.71 -20.39 -10.24
C LEU A 194 0.67 -21.92 -10.36
N GLU A 195 0.38 -22.47 -11.55
CA GLU A 195 0.48 -23.91 -11.82
C GLU A 195 1.93 -24.42 -11.70
N GLU A 196 2.91 -23.66 -12.21
CA GLU A 196 4.32 -24.01 -12.06
C GLU A 196 4.79 -23.94 -10.59
N VAL A 197 4.20 -23.05 -9.80
CA VAL A 197 4.47 -22.91 -8.36
C VAL A 197 3.75 -24.02 -7.56
N GLU A 198 2.56 -24.45 -7.98
CA GLU A 198 1.85 -25.63 -7.45
C GLU A 198 2.64 -26.92 -7.69
N ALA A 199 3.41 -27.00 -8.78
CA ALA A 199 4.31 -28.11 -9.07
C ALA A 199 5.59 -28.12 -8.21
N LEU A 200 5.87 -27.08 -7.43
CA LEU A 200 6.99 -27.06 -6.48
C LEU A 200 6.60 -27.81 -5.21
N ASP A 201 7.50 -28.67 -4.71
CA ASP A 201 7.22 -29.50 -3.53
C ASP A 201 7.09 -28.70 -2.23
N GLU A 202 7.40 -27.40 -2.26
CA GLU A 202 7.29 -26.46 -1.13
C GLU A 202 5.85 -26.05 -0.82
N ILE A 203 4.88 -26.29 -1.71
CA ILE A 203 3.50 -25.83 -1.55
C ILE A 203 2.54 -27.01 -1.39
N SER A 204 1.59 -26.88 -0.48
CA SER A 204 0.42 -27.75 -0.37
C SER A 204 -0.83 -27.03 -0.90
N VAL A 205 -1.66 -27.79 -1.62
CA VAL A 205 -2.95 -27.30 -2.12
C VAL A 205 -4.08 -28.02 -1.38
N ALA A 206 -4.92 -27.24 -0.72
CA ALA A 206 -6.12 -27.72 -0.04
C ALA A 206 -7.36 -27.17 -0.76
N ARG A 207 -8.29 -28.04 -1.15
CA ARG A 207 -9.59 -27.60 -1.67
C ARG A 207 -10.57 -27.40 -0.52
N SER A 208 -11.14 -26.19 -0.43
CA SER A 208 -12.21 -25.88 0.51
C SER A 208 -13.45 -25.49 -0.31
N GLY A 209 -14.37 -26.44 -0.48
CA GLY A 209 -15.53 -26.26 -1.36
C GLY A 209 -15.13 -26.08 -2.83
N LYS A 210 -15.46 -24.93 -3.42
CA LYS A 210 -15.15 -24.59 -4.83
C LYS A 210 -13.78 -23.93 -5.01
N GLU A 211 -13.10 -23.55 -3.93
CA GLU A 211 -11.86 -22.77 -3.99
C GLU A 211 -10.62 -23.61 -3.66
N LYS A 212 -9.53 -23.34 -4.40
CA LYS A 212 -8.19 -23.85 -4.09
C LYS A 212 -7.49 -22.87 -3.15
N HIS A 213 -7.03 -23.37 -2.02
CA HIS A 213 -6.13 -22.66 -1.12
C HIS A 213 -4.70 -23.20 -1.28
N TYR A 214 -3.76 -22.28 -1.35
CA TYR A 214 -2.34 -22.55 -1.42
C TYR A 214 -1.72 -22.25 -0.06
N MET A 215 -0.87 -23.16 0.42
CA MET A 215 -0.20 -23.06 1.72
C MET A 215 1.27 -23.47 1.58
N PHE A 216 2.15 -22.83 2.34
CA PHE A 216 3.55 -23.23 2.38
C PHE A 216 3.72 -24.46 3.27
N LYS A 217 4.38 -25.53 2.78
CA LYS A 217 4.76 -26.67 3.61
C LYS A 217 5.89 -26.24 4.52
N ALA A 218 5.62 -26.08 5.82
CA ALA A 218 6.67 -25.86 6.80
C ALA A 218 7.63 -27.05 6.74
N MET A 219 8.90 -26.81 6.36
CA MET A 219 9.93 -27.84 6.46
C MET A 219 9.99 -28.29 7.91
N LYS A 220 9.68 -29.57 8.17
CA LYS A 220 10.10 -30.21 9.40
C LYS A 220 11.63 -30.21 9.37
N HIS A 221 12.26 -29.31 10.12
CA HIS A 221 13.67 -29.47 10.44
C HIS A 221 13.79 -30.81 11.18
N ALA A 222 14.36 -31.79 10.49
CA ALA A 222 14.86 -33.03 11.08
C ALA A 222 16.25 -32.77 11.65
#